data_AF-A0A346DZC1-F1
#
_entry.id   AF-A0A346DZC1-F1
#
_cell.length_a   1.000
_cell.length_b   1.000
_cell.length_c   1.000
_cell.angle_alpha   90.00
_cell.angle_beta   90.00
_cell.angle_gamma   90.00
#
_symmetry.space_group_name_H-M   'P 1'
#
loop_
_entity.id
_entity.type
_entity.pdbx_description
1 polymer ?
#
loop_
_entity_poly.entity_id
_entity_poly.type
_entity_poly.pdbx_seq_one_letter_code
_entity_poly.pdbx_strand_id
1 'polypeptide(L)' 'MNYIITLTGGIGYRKTTAANILRKLKINIIDSDKIRKKITKSGKPTLKTIINKFDIN' A
#
# COMPACT_ATOMS: atom_id res chain seq x y z
N MET A 1 9.74 -9.56 -18.09
CA MET A 1 8.55 -9.80 -17.23
C MET A 1 9.02 -9.99 -15.80
N ASN A 2 8.32 -9.42 -14.82
CA ASN A 2 8.66 -9.57 -13.40
C ASN A 2 7.81 -10.68 -12.78
N TYR A 3 8.40 -11.49 -11.90
CA TYR A 3 7.65 -12.43 -11.07
C TYR A 3 7.10 -11.70 -9.84
N ILE A 4 5.78 -11.79 -9.61
CA ILE A 4 5.09 -11.03 -8.55
C ILE A 4 4.62 -12.00 -7.47
N ILE A 5 5.02 -11.71 -6.22
CA ILE A 5 4.62 -12.46 -5.04
C ILE A 5 3.91 -11.51 -4.08
N THR A 6 2.76 -11.94 -3.56
CA THR A 6 1.99 -11.17 -2.57
C THR A 6 2.40 -11.57 -1.15
N LEU A 7 2.73 -10.59 -0.32
CA LEU A 7 2.95 -10.78 1.12
C LEU A 7 1.71 -10.33 1.91
N THR A 8 0.98 -11.28 2.49
CA THR A 8 -0.25 -11.04 3.28
C THR A 8 -0.19 -11.73 4.64
N GLY A 9 -1.22 -11.58 5.47
CA GLY A 9 -1.31 -12.11 6.83
C GLY A 9 -2.09 -11.19 7.78
N GLY A 10 -2.40 -11.67 8.98
CA GLY A 10 -3.20 -10.95 9.99
C GLY A 10 -2.50 -9.74 10.63
N ILE A 11 -3.25 -8.99 11.43
CA ILE A 11 -2.70 -7.94 12.31
C ILE A 11 -1.77 -8.61 13.35
N GLY A 12 -0.63 -8.00 13.64
CA GLY A 12 0.36 -8.57 14.58
C GLY A 12 1.30 -9.62 13.97
N TYR A 13 1.08 -10.08 12.73
CA TYR A 13 1.87 -11.15 12.10
C TYR A 13 3.23 -10.66 11.54
N ARG A 14 3.65 -9.45 11.90
CA ARG A 14 4.98 -8.89 11.57
C ARG A 14 5.32 -8.89 10.07
N LYS A 15 4.32 -8.74 9.19
CA LYS A 15 4.52 -8.62 7.73
C LYS A 15 5.55 -7.55 7.36
N THR A 16 5.56 -6.41 8.05
CA THR A 16 6.57 -5.36 7.85
C THR A 16 7.99 -5.86 8.13
N THR A 17 8.17 -6.73 9.12
CA THR A 17 9.46 -7.39 9.42
C THR A 17 9.85 -8.33 8.28
N ALA A 18 8.94 -9.18 7.80
CA ALA A 18 9.21 -10.04 6.64
C ALA A 18 9.57 -9.23 5.38
N ALA A 19 8.81 -8.17 5.08
CA ALA A 19 9.12 -7.24 4.00
C ALA A 19 10.50 -6.58 4.15
N ASN A 20 10.91 -6.23 5.37
CA ASN A 20 12.24 -5.67 5.63
C ASN A 20 13.36 -6.68 5.38
N ILE A 21 13.15 -7.96 5.71
CA ILE A 21 14.12 -9.03 5.39
C ILE A 21 14.26 -9.16 3.87
N LEU A 22 13.14 -9.19 3.13
CA LEU A 22 13.16 -9.24 1.66
C LEU A 22 13.88 -8.03 1.05
N ARG A 23 13.70 -6.81 1.60
CA ARG A 23 14.47 -5.63 1.18
C ARG A 23 15.98 -5.81 1.37
N LYS A 24 16.42 -6.40 2.49
CA LYS A 24 17.84 -6.69 2.74
C LYS A 24 18.41 -7.68 1.73
N LEU A 25 17.57 -8.58 1.20
CA LEU A 25 17.90 -9.49 0.11
C LEU A 25 17.81 -8.84 -1.29
N LYS A 26 17.71 -7.50 -1.36
CA LYS A 26 17.60 -6.71 -2.60
C LYS A 26 16.34 -7.01 -3.43
N ILE A 27 15.31 -7.59 -2.82
CA ILE A 27 14.01 -7.78 -3.48
C ILE A 27 13.24 -6.46 -3.42
N ASN A 28 12.73 -6.02 -4.57
CA ASN A 28 11.94 -4.82 -4.66
C ASN A 28 10.59 -5.00 -3.95
N ILE A 29 10.25 -4.10 -3.01
CA ILE A 29 9.00 -4.17 -2.26
C ILE A 29 8.05 -3.06 -2.69
N ILE A 30 6.86 -3.49 -3.16
CA ILE A 30 5.72 -2.61 -3.43
C ILE A 30 4.80 -2.65 -2.21
N ASP A 31 4.63 -1.50 -1.55
CA ASP A 31 3.87 -1.37 -0.30
C ASP A 31 2.52 -0.70 -0.57
N SER A 32 1.43 -1.46 -0.48
CA SER A 32 0.08 -1.00 -0.80
C SER A 32 -0.43 0.07 0.19
N ASP A 33 -0.08 -0.03 1.48
CA ASP A 33 -0.47 0.96 2.48
C ASP A 33 0.16 2.32 2.20
N LYS A 34 1.44 2.33 1.79
CA LYS A 34 2.12 3.57 1.38
C LYS A 34 1.51 4.16 0.10
N ILE A 35 1.19 3.32 -0.88
CA ILE A 35 0.56 3.77 -2.14
C ILE A 35 -0.81 4.37 -1.86
N ARG A 36 -1.65 3.69 -1.06
CA ARG A 36 -2.96 4.20 -0.64
C ARG A 36 -2.83 5.62 -0.08
N LYS A 37 -1.97 5.80 0.93
CA LYS A 37 -1.75 7.12 1.55
C LYS A 37 -1.29 8.18 0.55
N LYS A 38 -0.49 7.81 -0.46
CA LYS A 38 0.01 8.76 -1.48
C LYS A 38 -1.09 9.21 -2.45
N ILE A 39 -1.95 8.29 -2.89
CA ILE A 39 -3.00 8.60 -3.86
C ILE A 39 -4.21 9.28 -3.21
N THR A 40 -4.44 9.07 -1.91
CA THR A 40 -5.55 9.72 -1.17
C THR A 40 -5.16 11.02 -0.48
N LYS A 41 -4.00 11.63 -0.80
CA LYS A 41 -3.64 12.95 -0.26
C LYS A 41 -4.60 14.04 -0.73
N SER A 42 -4.72 15.11 0.05
CA SER A 42 -5.47 16.31 -0.33
C SER A 42 -5.05 16.82 -1.72
N GLY A 43 -6.03 17.21 -2.52
CA GLY A 43 -5.82 17.65 -3.92
C GLY A 43 -5.61 16.52 -4.93
N LYS A 44 -5.55 15.25 -4.52
CA LYS A 44 -5.48 14.13 -5.47
C LYS A 44 -6.87 13.74 -6.00
N PRO A 45 -6.96 13.33 -7.29
CA PRO A 45 -8.23 12.90 -7.89
C PRO A 45 -8.91 11.79 -7.11
N THR A 46 -8.14 10.83 -6.59
CA THR A 46 -8.69 9.70 -5.81
C THR A 46 -9.46 10.16 -4.57
N LEU A 47 -8.97 11.19 -3.86
CA LEU A 47 -9.69 11.71 -2.70
C LEU A 47 -11.02 12.36 -3.12
N LYS A 48 -11.01 13.13 -4.21
CA LYS A 48 -12.24 13.73 -4.77
C LYS A 48 -13.26 12.65 -5.16
N THR A 49 -12.81 11.56 -5.79
CA THR A 49 -13.69 10.43 -6.13
C THR A 49 -14.29 9.78 -4.88
N ILE A 50 -13.51 9.63 -3.81
CA ILE A 50 -14.01 9.08 -2.53
C ILE A 50 -15.07 10.01 -1.93
N ILE A 51 -14.78 11.31 -1.82
CA ILE A 51 -15.71 12.32 -1.30
C ILE A 51 -17.04 12.28 -2.06
N ASN A 52 -16.98 12.35 -3.40
CA ASN A 52 -18.17 12.31 -4.25
C ASN A 52 -18.94 10.98 -4.15
N LYS A 53 -18.27 9.87 -3.86
CA LYS A 53 -18.92 8.55 -3.78
C LYS A 53 -19.69 8.35 -2.47
N PHE A 54 -19.23 9.01 -1.40
CA PHE A 54 -19.80 8.87 -0.06
C PHE A 54 -20.58 10.11 0.40
N ASP A 55 -20.80 11.09 -0.48
CA ASP A 55 -21.48 12.37 -0.19
C ASP A 55 -20.95 13.08 1.07
N ILE A 56 -19.64 12.99 1.29
CA ILE A 56 -18.97 13.61 2.44
C ILE A 56 -18.53 15.02 2.03
N ASN A 57 -19.37 16.02 2.27
CA ASN A 57 -19.04 17.44 2.08
C ASN A 57 -18.12 17.97 3.19
#